data_AF-A0A833GRK0-F1
#
_entry.id   AF-A0A833GRK0-F1
#
_cell.length_a   1.000
_cell.length_b   1.000
_cell.length_c   1.000
_cell.angle_alpha   90.00
_cell.angle_beta   90.00
_cell.angle_gamma   90.00
#
_symmetry.space_group_name_H-M   'P 1'
#
loop_
_entity.id
_entity.type
_entity.pdbx_description
1 polymer ?
#
loop_
_entity_poly.entity_id
_entity_poly.type
_entity_poly.pdbx_seq_one_letter_code
_entity_poly.pdbx_strand_id
1 'polypeptide(L)'
;MIGACRAWIGRAPADQAPLPPDEEAALAASLGIAPDDEPRPAGAAEPSDDDVSFLNDEGLFEVWPSHWSSLRLFTGCATQWDHAGADGDKTGLRYDRLELVARMMRIEFTPEIFDDIQVLEAEALTIWAEERAARLARIEDEMRRGK
;
A
#
# COMPACT_ATOMS: atom_id res chain seq x y z
N MET A 1 3.50 2.85 5.35
CA MET A 1 2.43 2.17 4.60
C MET A 1 3.00 1.36 3.46
N ILE A 2 3.70 1.97 2.48
CA ILE A 2 4.37 1.25 1.37
C ILE A 2 5.30 0.12 1.86
N GLY A 3 6.10 0.36 2.91
CA GLY A 3 6.96 -0.70 3.49
C GLY A 3 6.20 -1.88 4.10
N ALA A 4 5.03 -1.65 4.70
CA ALA A 4 4.20 -2.71 5.30
C ALA A 4 3.59 -3.60 4.21
N CYS A 5 3.13 -2.97 3.12
CA CYS A 5 2.65 -3.69 1.94
C CYS A 5 3.77 -4.57 1.35
N ARG A 6 5.00 -4.04 1.20
CA ARG A 6 6.16 -4.84 0.73
C ARG A 6 6.46 -6.04 1.63
N ALA A 7 6.39 -5.90 2.95
CA ALA A 7 6.64 -7.00 3.89
C ALA A 7 5.56 -8.08 3.83
N TRP A 8 4.29 -7.68 3.70
CA TRP A 8 3.15 -8.60 3.64
C TRP A 8 3.06 -9.38 2.33
N ILE A 9 3.37 -8.74 1.20
CA ILE A 9 3.22 -9.30 -0.15
C ILE A 9 4.17 -10.47 -0.45
N GLY A 10 5.30 -10.56 0.26
CA GLY A 10 6.21 -11.71 0.18
C GLY A 10 5.62 -13.02 0.73
N ARG A 11 4.48 -12.97 1.41
CA ARG A 11 3.73 -14.15 1.87
C ARG A 11 2.81 -14.62 0.74
N ALA A 12 3.36 -15.38 -0.21
CA ALA A 12 2.55 -16.05 -1.21
C ALA A 12 1.50 -16.96 -0.51
N PRO A 13 0.20 -16.90 -0.87
CA PRO A 13 -0.75 -17.92 -0.45
C PRO A 13 -0.23 -19.28 -0.95
N ALA A 14 -0.32 -20.31 -0.11
CA ALA A 14 0.41 -21.57 -0.29
C ALA A 14 0.01 -22.36 -1.57
N ASP A 15 -0.98 -21.89 -2.32
CA ASP A 15 -1.68 -22.62 -3.39
C ASP A 15 -1.97 -21.81 -4.67
N GLN A 16 -1.43 -20.59 -4.85
CA GLN A 16 -1.70 -19.77 -6.04
C GLN A 16 -0.44 -19.35 -6.82
N ALA A 17 -0.40 -19.72 -8.11
CA ALA A 17 0.51 -19.15 -9.10
C ALA A 17 -0.02 -17.78 -9.55
N PRO A 18 0.83 -16.87 -10.06
CA PRO A 18 0.40 -15.54 -10.46
C PRO A 18 -0.66 -15.67 -11.56
N LEU A 19 -1.67 -14.79 -11.56
CA LEU A 19 -2.73 -14.87 -12.57
C LEU A 19 -2.12 -14.73 -13.97
N PRO A 20 -2.64 -15.46 -14.96
CA PRO A 20 -2.18 -15.29 -16.32
C PRO A 20 -2.51 -13.86 -16.80
N PRO A 21 -1.65 -13.27 -17.65
CA PRO A 21 -1.68 -11.83 -17.99
C PRO A 21 -2.97 -11.36 -18.68
N ASP A 22 -3.76 -12.29 -19.21
CA ASP A 22 -5.09 -12.02 -19.79
C ASP A 22 -6.17 -11.73 -18.73
N GLU A 23 -6.09 -12.36 -17.55
CA GLU A 23 -6.99 -12.07 -16.43
C GLU A 23 -6.61 -10.77 -15.71
N GLU A 24 -5.33 -10.44 -15.68
CA GLU A 24 -4.80 -9.17 -15.16
C GLU A 24 -5.35 -7.97 -15.97
N ALA A 25 -5.34 -8.08 -17.30
CA ALA A 25 -5.90 -7.07 -18.20
C ALA A 25 -7.42 -6.88 -18.01
N ALA A 26 -8.16 -7.95 -17.73
CA ALA A 26 -9.60 -7.89 -17.49
C ALA A 26 -9.94 -7.21 -16.15
N LEU A 27 -9.14 -7.45 -15.11
CA LEU A 27 -9.31 -6.82 -13.80
C LEU A 27 -8.99 -5.32 -13.86
N ALA A 28 -7.90 -4.94 -14.55
CA ALA A 28 -7.54 -3.55 -14.83
C ALA A 28 -8.69 -2.81 -15.54
N ALA A 29 -9.24 -3.41 -16.59
CA ALA A 29 -10.37 -2.85 -17.34
C ALA A 29 -11.63 -2.65 -16.46
N SER A 30 -11.93 -3.58 -15.55
CA SER A 30 -13.09 -3.47 -14.63
C SER A 30 -12.96 -2.32 -13.63
N LEU A 31 -11.72 -1.92 -13.31
CA LEU A 31 -11.39 -0.84 -12.39
C LEU A 31 -11.20 0.52 -13.11
N GLY A 32 -11.41 0.56 -14.43
CA GLY A 32 -11.22 1.77 -15.25
C GLY A 32 -9.75 2.13 -15.47
N ILE A 33 -8.85 1.17 -15.29
CA ILE A 33 -7.43 1.29 -15.60
C ILE A 33 -7.27 0.58 -16.94
N ALA A 34 -7.19 1.33 -18.03
CA ALA A 34 -6.96 0.71 -19.33
C ALA A 34 -5.61 -0.04 -19.30
N PRO A 35 -5.54 -1.29 -19.79
CA PRO A 35 -4.25 -1.83 -20.19
C PRO A 35 -3.66 -0.86 -21.21
N ASP A 36 -2.35 -0.64 -21.12
CA ASP A 36 -1.59 0.41 -21.83
C ASP A 36 -1.47 0.13 -23.34
N ASP A 37 -2.60 -0.08 -24.01
CA ASP A 37 -2.70 -0.49 -25.42
C ASP A 37 -3.93 0.12 -26.11
N GLU A 38 -4.41 1.28 -25.63
CA GLU A 38 -5.21 2.15 -26.51
C GLU A 38 -4.26 2.69 -27.59
N PRO A 39 -4.53 2.46 -28.90
CA PRO A 39 -3.71 3.06 -29.95
C PRO A 39 -3.81 4.57 -29.81
N ARG A 40 -2.71 5.15 -29.35
CA ARG A 40 -2.53 6.57 -29.13
C ARG A 40 -3.01 7.33 -30.36
N PRO A 41 -3.89 8.34 -30.22
CA PRO A 41 -4.40 9.06 -31.38
C PRO A 41 -3.21 9.63 -32.16
N ALA A 42 -3.17 9.32 -33.46
CA ALA A 42 -2.08 9.71 -34.35
C ALA A 42 -1.89 11.24 -34.31
N GLY A 43 -0.93 11.72 -33.50
CA GLY A 43 -0.66 13.14 -33.28
C GLY A 43 -0.50 13.61 -31.83
N ALA A 44 -0.70 12.76 -30.82
CA ALA A 44 -0.25 13.12 -29.47
C ALA A 44 1.29 13.25 -29.46
N ALA A 45 1.87 14.20 -28.72
CA ALA A 45 3.32 14.29 -28.58
C ALA A 45 3.80 13.11 -27.72
N GLU A 46 4.80 12.34 -28.17
CA GLU A 46 5.41 11.29 -27.33
C GLU A 46 5.72 11.92 -25.96
N PRO A 47 5.26 11.34 -24.82
CA PRO A 47 5.75 11.80 -23.53
C PRO A 47 7.28 11.67 -23.58
N SER A 48 7.97 12.74 -23.20
CA SER A 48 9.43 12.70 -23.21
C SER A 48 9.88 11.59 -22.25
N ASP A 49 11.02 10.94 -22.53
CA ASP A 49 11.58 9.92 -21.62
C ASP A 49 11.79 10.48 -20.19
N ASP A 50 11.81 11.80 -20.03
CA ASP A 50 11.87 12.53 -18.76
C ASP A 50 10.52 12.57 -18.00
N ASP A 51 9.37 12.40 -18.65
CA ASP A 51 8.03 12.51 -18.04
C ASP A 51 7.61 11.26 -17.23
N VAL A 52 8.19 10.10 -17.54
CA VAL A 52 7.96 8.83 -16.81
C VAL A 52 8.97 8.58 -15.68
N SER A 53 9.92 9.50 -15.48
CA SER A 53 11.01 9.41 -14.50
C SER A 53 10.56 9.49 -13.02
N PHE A 54 9.33 9.94 -12.75
CA PHE A 54 8.81 10.06 -11.38
C PHE A 54 8.39 8.73 -10.73
N LEU A 55 8.34 7.64 -11.50
CA LEU A 55 8.02 6.29 -11.03
C LEU A 55 9.28 5.42 -11.12
N ASN A 56 10.31 5.76 -10.34
CA ASN A 56 11.52 4.94 -10.27
C ASN A 56 11.17 3.49 -9.86
N ASP A 57 11.67 2.48 -10.60
CA ASP A 57 11.41 1.03 -10.40
C ASP A 57 11.70 0.54 -8.96
N GLU A 58 12.49 1.27 -8.18
CA GLU A 58 12.83 0.94 -6.79
C GLU A 58 11.63 1.00 -5.81
N GLY A 59 10.48 1.53 -6.24
CA GLY A 59 9.25 1.63 -5.45
C GLY A 59 8.11 0.71 -5.88
N LEU A 60 8.22 0.05 -7.03
CA LEU A 60 7.20 -0.84 -7.57
C LEU A 60 7.40 -2.25 -6.99
N PHE A 61 6.31 -2.87 -6.53
CA PHE A 61 6.31 -4.25 -6.05
C PHE A 61 5.10 -4.98 -6.60
N GLU A 62 5.30 -6.22 -7.03
CA GLU A 62 4.26 -7.08 -7.59
C GLU A 62 3.28 -7.50 -6.48
N VAL A 63 1.98 -7.28 -6.68
CA VAL A 63 0.93 -7.66 -5.73
C VAL A 63 0.15 -8.84 -6.31
N TRP A 64 0.04 -9.93 -5.55
CA TRP A 64 -0.80 -11.05 -5.94
C TRP A 64 -2.27 -10.63 -6.10
N PRO A 65 -3.00 -11.13 -7.11
CA PRO A 65 -4.36 -10.65 -7.37
C PRO A 65 -5.37 -10.86 -6.23
N SER A 66 -5.22 -11.94 -5.46
CA SER A 66 -5.99 -12.18 -4.24
C SER A 66 -5.78 -11.10 -3.17
N HIS A 67 -4.60 -10.47 -3.15
CA HIS A 67 -4.20 -9.48 -2.16
C HIS A 67 -4.61 -8.05 -2.51
N TRP A 68 -5.08 -7.80 -3.74
CA TRP A 68 -5.44 -6.46 -4.20
C TRP A 68 -6.59 -5.86 -3.40
N SER A 69 -7.60 -6.65 -3.04
CA SER A 69 -8.74 -6.20 -2.24
C SER A 69 -8.29 -5.71 -0.87
N SER A 70 -7.47 -6.49 -0.17
CA SER A 70 -6.91 -6.15 1.14
C SER A 70 -6.02 -4.91 1.06
N LEU A 71 -5.15 -4.82 0.05
CA LEU A 71 -4.27 -3.67 -0.17
C LEU A 71 -5.06 -2.39 -0.46
N ARG A 72 -6.08 -2.46 -1.33
CA ARG A 72 -6.95 -1.30 -1.65
C ARG A 72 -7.74 -0.84 -0.42
N LEU A 73 -8.26 -1.77 0.37
CA LEU A 73 -8.97 -1.43 1.60
C LEU A 73 -8.04 -0.78 2.62
N PHE A 74 -6.85 -1.35 2.84
CA PHE A 74 -5.85 -0.81 3.76
C PHE A 74 -5.40 0.60 3.38
N THR A 75 -5.07 0.81 2.11
CA THR A 75 -4.67 2.12 1.58
C THR A 75 -5.84 3.12 1.61
N GLY A 76 -7.07 2.66 1.40
CA GLY A 76 -8.28 3.46 1.60
C GLY A 76 -8.45 3.97 3.02
N CYS A 77 -7.94 3.24 4.01
CA CYS A 77 -7.99 3.59 5.43
C CYS A 77 -6.74 4.34 5.93
N ALA A 78 -5.87 4.79 5.02
CA ALA A 78 -4.59 5.46 5.33
C ALA A 78 -4.64 6.56 6.39
N THR A 79 -5.76 7.29 6.46
CA THR A 79 -5.95 8.45 7.33
C THR A 79 -6.72 8.11 8.62
N GLN A 80 -7.18 6.87 8.77
CA GLN A 80 -8.11 6.44 9.81
C GLN A 80 -7.39 5.71 10.96
N TRP A 81 -6.39 6.35 11.54
CA TRP A 81 -5.62 5.81 12.67
C TRP A 81 -6.04 6.45 13.99
N ASP A 82 -6.07 5.65 15.05
CA ASP A 82 -6.06 6.14 16.42
C ASP A 82 -4.63 6.57 16.79
N HIS A 83 -4.57 7.64 17.58
CA HIS A 83 -3.33 8.26 18.00
C HIS A 83 -3.28 8.36 19.54
N ALA A 84 -2.11 8.18 20.12
CA ALA A 84 -1.87 8.28 21.55
C ALA A 84 -0.62 9.14 21.87
N GLY A 85 -0.55 9.60 23.11
CA GLY A 85 0.58 10.39 23.61
C GLY A 85 0.58 11.85 23.13
N ALA A 86 1.53 12.63 23.66
CA ALA A 86 1.67 14.05 23.33
C ALA A 86 2.16 14.27 21.88
N ASP A 87 2.92 13.31 21.36
CA ASP A 87 3.52 13.37 20.02
C ASP A 87 2.58 12.85 18.91
N GLY A 88 1.38 12.38 19.27
CA GLY A 88 0.38 11.91 18.32
C GLY A 88 0.80 10.62 17.62
N ASP A 89 1.29 9.64 18.38
CA ASP A 89 1.77 8.37 17.85
C ASP A 89 0.61 7.48 17.41
N LYS A 90 0.69 6.94 16.19
CA LYS A 90 -0.30 5.99 15.67
C LYS A 90 -0.24 4.68 16.46
N THR A 91 -1.39 4.23 16.97
CA THR A 91 -1.49 3.01 17.79
C THR A 91 -2.28 1.89 17.14
N GLY A 92 -3.19 2.21 16.23
CA GLY A 92 -4.00 1.22 15.52
C GLY A 92 -4.96 1.87 14.54
N LEU A 93 -5.47 1.07 13.62
CA LEU A 93 -6.47 1.43 12.65
C LEU A 93 -7.86 1.38 13.29
N ARG A 94 -8.72 2.28 12.86
CA ARG A 94 -10.10 2.32 13.34
C ARG A 94 -10.96 1.25 12.66
N TYR A 95 -11.04 0.08 13.30
CA TYR A 95 -11.78 -1.08 12.80
C TYR A 95 -13.28 -0.81 12.56
N ASP A 96 -13.90 0.11 13.32
CA ASP A 96 -15.30 0.54 13.12
C ASP A 96 -15.55 1.20 11.74
N ARG A 97 -14.48 1.60 11.03
CA ARG A 97 -14.56 2.24 9.71
C ARG A 97 -14.28 1.30 8.55
N LEU A 98 -13.69 0.14 8.81
CA LEU A 98 -13.27 -0.78 7.74
C LEU A 98 -14.43 -1.21 6.86
N GLU A 99 -15.52 -1.67 7.46
CA GLU A 99 -16.69 -2.13 6.73
C GLU A 99 -17.34 -1.01 5.91
N LEU A 100 -17.36 0.22 6.42
CA LEU A 100 -17.87 1.38 5.69
C LEU A 100 -17.02 1.68 4.45
N VAL A 101 -15.69 1.67 4.60
CA VAL A 101 -14.76 1.91 3.49
C VAL A 101 -14.85 0.78 2.47
N ALA A 102 -14.88 -0.48 2.92
CA ALA A 102 -15.05 -1.66 2.06
C ALA A 102 -16.33 -1.55 1.22
N ARG A 103 -17.45 -1.20 1.85
CA ARG A 103 -18.73 -0.98 1.16
C ARG A 103 -18.66 0.15 0.14
N MET A 104 -18.03 1.28 0.48
CA MET A 104 -17.86 2.39 -0.46
C MET A 104 -16.99 2.02 -1.67
N MET A 105 -16.01 1.14 -1.46
CA MET A 105 -15.10 0.64 -2.51
C MET A 105 -15.64 -0.57 -3.27
N ARG A 106 -16.84 -1.07 -2.90
CA ARG A 106 -17.44 -2.30 -3.43
C ARG A 106 -16.53 -3.52 -3.25
N ILE A 107 -15.82 -3.57 -2.14
CA ILE A 107 -15.02 -4.73 -1.72
C ILE A 107 -15.89 -5.55 -0.77
N GLU A 108 -16.01 -6.85 -1.04
CA GLU A 108 -16.65 -7.78 -0.12
C GLU A 108 -15.79 -7.91 1.14
N PHE A 109 -16.35 -7.65 2.32
CA PHE A 109 -15.59 -7.69 3.57
C PHE A 109 -15.67 -9.10 4.16
N THR A 110 -14.66 -9.92 3.88
CA THR A 110 -14.57 -11.31 4.33
C THR A 110 -13.61 -11.45 5.53
N PRO A 111 -13.68 -12.57 6.28
CA PRO A 111 -12.72 -12.87 7.33
C PRO A 111 -11.26 -12.85 6.86
N GLU A 112 -10.99 -13.30 5.63
CA GLU A 112 -9.64 -13.32 5.05
C GLU A 112 -9.11 -11.90 4.83
N ILE A 113 -9.94 -11.00 4.30
CA ILE A 113 -9.59 -9.58 4.16
C ILE A 113 -9.36 -8.95 5.54
N PHE A 114 -10.16 -9.32 6.54
CA PHE A 114 -9.94 -8.83 7.90
C PHE A 114 -8.57 -9.27 8.44
N ASP A 115 -8.22 -10.55 8.31
CA ASP A 115 -6.93 -11.09 8.74
C ASP A 115 -5.76 -10.40 8.02
N ASP A 116 -5.89 -10.17 6.71
CA ASP A 116 -4.89 -9.45 5.92
C ASP A 116 -4.68 -8.01 6.42
N ILE A 117 -5.78 -7.31 6.77
CA ILE A 117 -5.71 -5.96 7.34
C ILE A 117 -4.98 -5.97 8.68
N GLN A 118 -5.18 -6.98 9.53
CA GLN A 118 -4.46 -7.09 10.80
C GLN A 118 -2.95 -7.27 10.58
N VAL A 119 -2.56 -8.07 9.60
CA VAL A 119 -1.13 -8.25 9.26
C VAL A 119 -0.54 -6.94 8.72
N LEU A 120 -1.22 -6.27 7.79
CA LEU A 120 -0.79 -4.99 7.24
C LEU A 120 -0.68 -3.90 8.32
N GLU A 121 -1.60 -3.88 9.29
CA GLU A 121 -1.53 -2.98 10.43
C GLU A 121 -0.29 -3.23 11.29
N ALA A 122 -0.06 -4.49 11.69
CA ALA A 122 1.06 -4.87 12.54
C ALA A 122 2.41 -4.50 11.91
N GLU A 123 2.56 -4.74 10.60
CA GLU A 123 3.75 -4.36 9.85
C GLU A 123 3.91 -2.83 9.78
N ALA A 124 2.82 -2.09 9.58
CA ALA A 124 2.87 -0.62 9.55
C ALA A 124 3.27 -0.03 10.91
N LEU A 125 2.74 -0.56 12.01
CA LEU A 125 3.10 -0.15 13.36
C LEU A 125 4.57 -0.45 13.67
N THR A 126 5.07 -1.60 13.24
CA THR A 126 6.49 -1.99 13.39
C THR A 126 7.41 -1.00 12.70
N ILE A 127 7.16 -0.72 11.42
CA ILE A 127 7.96 0.23 10.62
C ILE A 127 7.95 1.62 11.26
N TRP A 128 6.80 2.11 11.70
CA TRP A 128 6.72 3.42 12.35
C TRP A 128 7.44 3.48 13.69
N ALA A 129 7.43 2.38 14.45
CA ALA A 129 8.21 2.29 15.68
C ALA A 129 9.72 2.36 15.41
N GLU A 130 10.20 1.66 14.37
CA GLU A 130 11.60 1.70 13.93
C GLU A 130 12.01 3.10 13.44
N GLU A 131 11.19 3.74 12.58
CA GLU A 131 11.43 5.09 12.10
C GLU A 131 11.53 6.11 13.24
N ARG A 132 10.66 5.98 14.25
CA ARG A 132 10.67 6.82 15.45
C ARG A 132 11.94 6.59 16.27
N ALA A 133 12.32 5.34 16.50
CA ALA A 133 13.55 5.01 17.23
C ALA A 133 14.78 5.56 16.51
N ALA A 134 14.86 5.41 15.18
CA ALA A 134 15.94 5.94 14.36
C ALA A 134 15.99 7.48 14.40
N ARG A 135 14.83 8.16 14.36
CA ARG A 135 14.74 9.61 14.47
C ARG A 135 15.26 10.11 15.82
N LEU A 136 14.84 9.47 16.92
CA LEU A 136 15.28 9.84 18.27
C LEU A 136 16.79 9.63 18.45
N ALA A 137 17.33 8.51 17.95
CA ALA A 137 18.77 8.25 18.00
C ALA A 137 19.59 9.31 17.24
N ARG A 138 19.10 9.79 16.08
CA ARG A 138 19.74 10.88 15.33
C ARG A 138 19.76 12.18 16.13
N ILE A 139 18.64 12.55 16.74
CA ILE A 139 18.55 13.76 17.58
C ILE A 139 19.49 13.67 18.77
N GLU A 140 19.53 12.53 19.46
CA GLU A 140 20.43 12.33 20.60
C GLU A 140 21.90 12.44 20.19
N ASP A 141 22.26 11.88 19.03
CA ASP A 141 23.62 11.94 18.52
C ASP A 141 24.02 13.35 18.07
N GLU A 142 23.11 14.13 17.50
CA GLU A 142 23.32 15.56 17.22
C GLU A 142 23.52 16.37 18.50
N MET A 143 22.71 16.13 19.53
CA MET A 143 22.88 16.76 20.85
C MET A 143 24.20 16.38 21.52
N ARG A 144 24.68 15.14 21.28
CA ARG A 144 25.98 14.66 21.78
C ARG A 144 27.16 15.29 21.03
N ARG A 145 27.05 15.49 19.71
CA ARG A 145 28.09 16.08 18.86
C ARG A 145 28.21 17.61 18.98
N GLY A 146 27.14 18.30 19.36
CA GLY A 146 27.10 19.76 19.52
C GLY A 146 27.56 20.29 20.88
N LYS A 147 28.01 19.42 21.79
CA LYS A 147 28.45 19.76 23.15
C LYS A 147 29.95 19.53 23.31
#